data_AF-A0AAU3ADR5-F1
#
_entry.id   AF-A0AAU3ADR5-F1
#
_cell.length_a   1.000
_cell.length_b   1.000
_cell.length_c   1.000
_cell.angle_alpha   90.00
_cell.angle_beta   90.00
_cell.angle_gamma   90.00
#
_symmetry.space_group_name_H-M   'P 1'
#
loop_
_entity.id
_entity.type
_entity.pdbx_description
1 polymer ?
#
loop_
_entity_poly.entity_id
_entity_poly.type
_entity_poly.pdbx_seq_one_letter_code
_entity_poly.pdbx_strand_id
1 'polypeptide(L)'
;MSRIIRATLAITASVAALAGTATAVHADTAEDAAAKAAKAAREAANTARASADEAAARAKLPEATVQLQVASSGKCLEINNGAINDGLPAQQWTCNPDTVAQHWRMVPKGGASYELRTVTGNKCLEVENSGTKAGAAVQQWTCSGGAQMRWQAVLVDPARKLFQLRPTHTQDRCLDIVSAKTENGVKAQSWYCNQSDAQLWQIKPVKAK
;
A
#
# COMPACT_ATOMS: atom_id res chain seq x y z
N MET A 1 12.11 25.19 17.27
CA MET A 1 12.76 24.06 17.98
C MET A 1 12.31 22.76 17.32
N SER A 2 13.05 22.27 16.31
CA SER A 2 12.69 21.07 15.56
C SER A 2 13.81 20.05 15.71
N ARG A 3 13.53 18.97 16.46
CA ARG A 3 14.48 17.87 16.67
C ARG A 3 14.25 16.84 15.58
N ILE A 4 15.16 16.82 14.61
CA ILE A 4 15.27 15.76 13.61
C ILE A 4 15.77 14.51 14.35
N ILE A 5 14.89 13.55 14.59
CA ILE A 5 15.25 12.23 15.13
C ILE A 5 15.88 11.44 13.98
N ARG A 6 17.22 11.39 13.94
CA ARG A 6 17.95 10.45 13.11
C ARG A 6 17.76 9.05 13.70
N ALA A 7 17.03 8.19 13.02
CA ALA A 7 16.99 6.77 13.35
C ALA A 7 18.35 6.14 12.99
N THR A 8 19.18 5.92 14.01
CA THR A 8 20.40 5.11 13.89
C THR A 8 20.01 3.65 13.81
N LEU A 9 20.14 3.05 12.62
CA LEU A 9 20.06 1.60 12.46
C LEU A 9 21.38 1.00 12.97
N ALA A 10 21.39 0.57 14.23
CA ALA A 10 22.51 -0.20 14.77
C ALA A 10 22.35 -1.66 14.35
N ILE A 11 23.11 -2.09 13.35
CA ILE A 11 23.29 -3.52 13.03
C ILE A 11 24.46 -4.00 13.89
N THR A 12 24.17 -4.57 15.05
CA THR A 12 25.18 -5.29 15.83
C THR A 12 25.39 -6.67 15.23
N ALA A 13 26.48 -6.87 14.50
CA ALA A 13 26.98 -8.19 14.19
C ALA A 13 27.87 -8.65 15.36
N SER A 14 27.39 -9.60 16.16
CA SER A 14 28.20 -10.22 17.21
C SER A 14 28.98 -11.39 16.61
N VAL A 15 30.31 -11.30 16.59
CA VAL A 15 31.19 -12.43 16.31
C VAL A 15 31.74 -12.94 17.65
N ALA A 16 31.27 -14.10 18.10
CA ALA A 16 31.89 -14.81 19.20
C ALA A 16 33.03 -15.69 18.63
N ALA A 17 34.28 -15.33 18.92
CA ALA A 17 35.45 -16.13 18.59
C ALA A 17 35.80 -17.04 19.77
N LEU A 18 35.68 -18.36 19.58
CA LEU A 18 36.33 -19.37 20.44
C LEU A 18 37.65 -19.78 19.77
N ALA A 19 38.76 -19.51 20.46
CA ALA A 19 40.09 -19.91 20.02
C ALA A 19 40.30 -21.41 20.29
N GLY A 20 40.49 -22.18 19.22
CA GLY A 20 40.91 -23.59 19.27
C GLY A 20 41.59 -23.92 17.94
N THR A 21 42.82 -24.41 18.01
CA THR A 21 43.79 -24.57 16.92
C THR A 21 43.22 -25.26 15.67
N ALA A 22 42.97 -24.48 14.60
CA ALA A 22 42.70 -25.00 13.27
C ALA A 22 43.93 -24.82 12.38
N THR A 23 44.43 -25.93 11.86
CA THR A 23 45.42 -26.00 10.78
C THR A 23 44.97 -25.16 9.57
N ALA A 24 45.94 -24.59 8.86
CA ALA A 24 45.85 -23.51 7.85
C ALA A 24 44.86 -23.69 6.67
N VAL A 25 44.07 -24.76 6.63
CA VAL A 25 43.03 -25.03 5.62
C VAL A 25 41.72 -24.27 5.91
N HIS A 26 41.53 -23.76 7.14
CA HIS A 26 40.31 -23.02 7.54
C HIS A 26 40.41 -21.49 7.35
N ALA A 27 41.62 -20.95 7.15
CA ALA A 27 41.82 -19.50 6.99
C ALA A 27 41.29 -19.00 5.63
N ASP A 28 41.58 -19.72 4.54
CA ASP A 28 41.08 -19.41 3.18
C ASP A 28 39.54 -19.41 3.13
N THR A 29 38.90 -20.37 3.79
CA THR A 29 37.43 -20.45 3.85
C THR A 29 36.81 -19.31 4.66
N ALA A 30 37.51 -18.79 5.66
CA ALA A 30 37.03 -17.69 6.50
C ALA A 30 37.15 -16.34 5.77
N GLU A 31 38.22 -16.15 4.99
CA GLU A 31 38.43 -14.96 4.15
C GLU A 31 37.44 -14.92 2.99
N ASP A 32 37.18 -16.06 2.34
CA ASP A 32 36.12 -16.20 1.32
C ASP A 32 34.72 -15.96 1.90
N ALA A 33 34.45 -16.46 3.11
CA ALA A 33 33.19 -16.21 3.80
C ALA A 33 33.01 -14.72 4.14
N ALA A 34 34.08 -14.04 4.58
CA ALA A 34 34.06 -12.61 4.86
C ALA A 34 33.85 -11.78 3.58
N ALA A 35 34.51 -12.14 2.47
CA ALA A 35 34.33 -11.51 1.18
C ALA A 35 32.89 -11.66 0.64
N LYS A 36 32.30 -12.85 0.78
CA LYS A 36 30.91 -13.13 0.40
C LYS A 36 29.91 -12.34 1.25
N ALA A 37 30.14 -12.24 2.57
CA ALA A 37 29.33 -11.42 3.47
C ALA A 37 29.42 -9.93 3.13
N ALA A 38 30.62 -9.41 2.82
CA ALA A 38 30.82 -8.03 2.40
C ALA A 38 30.12 -7.71 1.07
N LYS A 39 30.13 -8.65 0.11
CA LYS A 39 29.39 -8.51 -1.14
C LYS A 39 27.87 -8.46 -0.91
N ALA A 40 27.33 -9.38 -0.11
CA ALA A 40 25.91 -9.40 0.23
C ALA A 40 25.47 -8.12 0.97
N ALA A 41 26.30 -7.60 1.88
CA ALA A 41 26.03 -6.34 2.57
C ALA A 41 26.01 -5.14 1.61
N ARG A 42 26.92 -5.10 0.63
CA ARG A 42 26.93 -4.06 -0.42
C ARG A 42 25.70 -4.14 -1.32
N GLU A 43 25.29 -5.34 -1.71
CA GLU A 43 24.08 -5.55 -2.52
C GLU A 43 22.82 -5.12 -1.76
N ALA A 44 22.72 -5.47 -0.48
CA ALA A 44 21.63 -5.01 0.40
C ALA A 44 21.61 -3.47 0.56
N ALA A 45 22.78 -2.85 0.76
CA ALA A 45 22.90 -1.40 0.88
C ALA A 45 22.51 -0.67 -0.42
N ASN A 46 22.94 -1.20 -1.58
CA ASN A 46 22.56 -0.67 -2.89
C ASN A 46 21.05 -0.76 -3.13
N THR A 47 20.45 -1.89 -2.73
CA THR A 47 18.99 -2.09 -2.81
C THR A 47 18.24 -1.10 -1.92
N ALA A 48 18.67 -0.93 -0.66
CA ALA A 48 18.08 0.01 0.27
C ALA A 48 18.17 1.46 -0.24
N ARG A 49 19.31 1.83 -0.85
CA ARG A 49 19.50 3.14 -1.48
C ARG A 49 18.54 3.35 -2.65
N ALA A 50 18.40 2.36 -3.53
CA ALA A 50 17.46 2.44 -4.66
C ALA A 50 16.01 2.59 -4.18
N SER A 51 15.59 1.85 -3.16
CA SER A 51 14.25 2.00 -2.56
C SER A 51 14.04 3.38 -1.91
N ALA A 52 15.08 3.93 -1.28
CA ALA A 52 15.03 5.29 -0.71
C ALA A 52 14.92 6.37 -1.79
N ASP A 53 15.66 6.23 -2.89
CA ASP A 53 15.59 7.13 -4.04
C ASP A 53 14.20 7.08 -4.71
N GLU A 54 13.61 5.88 -4.87
CA GLU A 54 12.25 5.73 -5.40
C GLU A 54 11.19 6.35 -4.46
N ALA A 55 11.33 6.14 -3.15
CA ALA A 55 10.45 6.75 -2.16
C ALA A 55 10.55 8.30 -2.19
N ALA A 56 11.76 8.83 -2.32
CA ALA A 56 12.01 10.26 -2.44
C ALA A 56 11.44 10.85 -3.75
N ALA A 57 11.54 10.11 -4.86
CA ALA A 57 10.92 10.49 -6.13
C ALA A 57 9.39 10.50 -6.03
N ARG A 58 8.79 9.47 -5.41
CA ARG A 58 7.33 9.40 -5.18
C ARG A 58 6.81 10.48 -4.24
N ALA A 59 7.60 10.88 -3.24
CA ALA A 59 7.24 11.99 -2.36
C ALA A 59 7.20 13.35 -3.07
N LYS A 60 7.85 13.46 -4.24
CA LYS A 60 7.78 14.64 -5.12
C LYS A 60 6.68 14.55 -6.18
N LEU A 61 6.03 13.40 -6.33
CA LEU A 61 4.89 13.29 -7.25
C LEU A 61 3.75 14.17 -6.72
N PRO A 62 3.10 14.95 -7.60
CA PRO A 62 1.92 15.69 -7.20
C PRO A 62 0.86 14.72 -6.71
N GLU A 63 0.10 15.14 -5.71
CA GLU A 63 -1.11 14.44 -5.29
C GLU A 63 -2.03 14.27 -6.50
N ALA A 64 -2.34 13.03 -6.84
CA ALA A 64 -3.20 12.71 -7.97
C ALA A 64 -4.64 12.50 -7.47
N THR A 65 -5.59 13.17 -8.12
CA THR A 65 -7.01 12.82 -7.99
C THR A 65 -7.34 11.72 -8.99
N VAL A 66 -7.96 10.64 -8.52
CA VAL A 66 -8.26 9.44 -9.31
C VAL A 66 -9.70 8.96 -9.11
N GLN A 67 -10.20 8.22 -10.08
CA GLN A 67 -11.31 7.27 -9.90
C GLN A 67 -10.73 5.85 -9.80
N LEU A 68 -11.27 5.07 -8.87
CA LEU A 68 -10.91 3.65 -8.70
C LEU A 68 -12.02 2.81 -9.33
N GLN A 69 -11.77 2.22 -10.49
CA GLN A 69 -12.76 1.42 -11.20
C GLN A 69 -12.50 -0.07 -11.01
N VAL A 70 -13.45 -0.82 -10.45
CA VAL A 70 -13.32 -2.27 -10.25
C VAL A 70 -13.47 -3.00 -11.59
N ALA A 71 -12.64 -4.02 -11.83
CA ALA A 71 -12.58 -4.75 -13.09
C ALA A 71 -13.82 -5.62 -13.32
N SER A 72 -14.44 -6.17 -12.26
CA SER A 72 -15.59 -7.08 -12.37
C SER A 72 -16.83 -6.46 -12.97
N SER A 73 -17.08 -5.17 -12.71
CA SER A 73 -18.31 -4.47 -13.10
C SER A 73 -18.07 -3.20 -13.93
N GLY A 74 -16.82 -2.71 -13.98
CA GLY A 74 -16.52 -1.41 -14.56
C GLY A 74 -17.11 -0.24 -13.75
N LYS A 75 -17.48 -0.44 -12.48
CA LYS A 75 -18.02 0.60 -11.59
C LYS A 75 -16.94 1.23 -10.74
N CYS A 76 -17.20 2.44 -10.25
CA CYS A 76 -16.26 3.24 -9.50
C CYS A 76 -16.51 3.12 -7.99
N LEU A 77 -15.44 3.09 -7.20
CA LEU A 77 -15.52 3.19 -5.74
C LEU A 77 -16.00 4.58 -5.34
N GLU A 78 -17.00 4.63 -4.48
CA GLU A 78 -17.60 5.88 -4.02
C GLU A 78 -17.95 5.84 -2.53
N ILE A 79 -18.09 7.04 -1.97
CA ILE A 79 -18.92 7.25 -0.79
C ILE A 79 -20.27 7.79 -1.28
N ASN A 80 -21.36 7.17 -0.84
CA ASN A 80 -22.71 7.50 -1.29
C ASN A 80 -22.98 9.01 -1.20
N ASN A 81 -23.36 9.63 -2.33
CA ASN A 81 -23.61 11.06 -2.47
C ASN A 81 -22.47 12.00 -2.02
N GLY A 82 -21.24 11.48 -1.87
CA GLY A 82 -20.10 12.26 -1.39
C GLY A 82 -20.25 12.77 0.04
N ALA A 83 -21.14 12.16 0.82
CA ALA A 83 -21.40 12.52 2.21
C ALA A 83 -20.13 12.46 3.05
N ILE A 84 -20.06 13.24 4.13
CA ILE A 84 -18.83 13.50 4.88
C ILE A 84 -18.85 12.99 6.32
N ASN A 85 -19.77 12.09 6.67
CA ASN A 85 -19.79 11.51 8.01
C ASN A 85 -18.82 10.33 8.11
N ASP A 86 -18.20 10.16 9.26
CA ASP A 86 -17.39 8.97 9.56
C ASP A 86 -18.28 7.71 9.58
N GLY A 87 -17.70 6.58 9.20
CA GLY A 87 -18.38 5.28 9.20
C GLY A 87 -19.23 5.01 7.97
N LEU A 88 -19.28 5.94 7.01
CA LEU A 88 -20.02 5.70 5.76
C LEU A 88 -19.28 4.66 4.92
N PRO A 89 -19.97 3.59 4.48
CA PRO A 89 -19.32 2.50 3.78
C PRO A 89 -18.96 2.92 2.35
N ALA A 90 -17.78 2.49 1.91
CA ALA A 90 -17.43 2.58 0.50
C ALA A 90 -18.24 1.55 -0.30
N GLN A 91 -18.68 1.94 -1.49
CA GLN A 91 -19.49 1.10 -2.37
C GLN A 91 -19.06 1.24 -3.81
N GLN A 92 -19.41 0.28 -4.66
CA GLN A 92 -19.33 0.51 -6.10
C GLN A 92 -20.58 1.25 -6.59
N TRP A 93 -20.39 2.10 -7.58
CA TRP A 93 -21.48 2.73 -8.31
C TRP A 93 -21.07 3.03 -9.74
N THR A 94 -22.05 3.18 -10.62
CA THR A 94 -21.82 3.52 -12.01
C THR A 94 -20.94 4.78 -12.10
N CYS A 95 -19.82 4.67 -12.83
CA CYS A 95 -18.84 5.73 -12.92
C CYS A 95 -19.46 6.99 -13.52
N ASN A 96 -19.27 8.12 -12.85
CA ASN A 96 -19.61 9.45 -13.33
C ASN A 96 -18.39 10.36 -13.06
N PRO A 97 -17.65 10.79 -14.10
CA PRO A 97 -16.44 11.58 -13.93
C PRO A 97 -16.71 13.03 -13.46
N ASP A 98 -17.96 13.49 -13.45
CA ASP A 98 -18.32 14.82 -12.99
C ASP A 98 -18.70 14.87 -11.51
N THR A 99 -18.86 13.72 -10.82
CA THR A 99 -19.15 13.70 -9.38
C THR A 99 -17.90 13.51 -8.52
N VAL A 100 -17.67 14.47 -7.63
CA VAL A 100 -16.60 14.41 -6.63
C VAL A 100 -16.76 13.27 -5.61
N ALA A 101 -17.94 12.65 -5.53
CA ALA A 101 -18.22 11.48 -4.68
C ALA A 101 -17.39 10.24 -5.04
N GLN A 102 -16.92 10.17 -6.29
CA GLN A 102 -16.12 9.07 -6.84
C GLN A 102 -14.65 9.42 -6.98
N HIS A 103 -14.26 10.63 -6.54
CA HIS A 103 -12.91 11.13 -6.66
C HIS A 103 -12.13 10.92 -5.36
N TRP A 104 -10.96 10.31 -5.50
CA TRP A 104 -10.05 10.00 -4.42
C TRP A 104 -8.72 10.68 -4.66
N ARG A 105 -8.23 11.41 -3.69
CA ARG A 105 -6.88 11.96 -3.67
C ARG A 105 -5.93 10.88 -3.16
N MET A 106 -4.95 10.49 -3.98
CA MET A 106 -3.90 9.54 -3.60
C MET A 106 -2.76 10.31 -2.93
N VAL A 107 -2.72 10.29 -1.60
CA VAL A 107 -1.73 11.01 -0.80
C VAL A 107 -0.58 10.07 -0.44
N PRO A 108 0.65 10.27 -0.95
CA PRO A 108 1.78 9.39 -0.64
C PRO A 108 2.15 9.41 0.85
N LYS A 109 2.45 8.23 1.42
CA LYS A 109 2.90 8.06 2.82
C LYS A 109 4.27 7.40 2.97
N GLY A 110 4.98 7.19 1.86
CA GLY A 110 6.26 6.48 1.82
C GLY A 110 6.10 4.96 1.70
N GLY A 111 7.18 4.26 1.37
CA GLY A 111 7.17 2.78 1.24
C GLY A 111 6.13 2.25 0.24
N ALA A 112 5.89 2.97 -0.86
CA ALA A 112 4.85 2.69 -1.85
C ALA A 112 3.40 2.63 -1.31
N SER A 113 3.15 3.22 -0.14
CA SER A 113 1.82 3.32 0.47
C SER A 113 1.18 4.70 0.28
N TYR A 114 -0.15 4.72 0.24
CA TYR A 114 -0.97 5.90 0.07
C TYR A 114 -2.11 5.94 1.09
N GLU A 115 -2.53 7.12 1.49
CA GLU A 115 -3.91 7.32 1.94
C GLU A 115 -4.77 7.63 0.72
N LEU A 116 -5.92 6.97 0.60
CA LEU A 116 -6.94 7.30 -0.40
C LEU A 116 -7.96 8.21 0.28
N ARG A 117 -7.92 9.51 -0.04
CA ARG A 117 -8.75 10.50 0.63
C ARG A 117 -9.92 10.95 -0.23
N THR A 118 -11.13 11.02 0.31
CA THR A 118 -12.28 11.60 -0.39
C THR A 118 -11.99 13.06 -0.76
N VAL A 119 -12.40 13.48 -1.95
CA VAL A 119 -12.30 14.89 -2.35
C VAL A 119 -13.25 15.76 -1.53
N THR A 120 -14.46 15.29 -1.22
CA THR A 120 -15.49 16.07 -0.52
C THR A 120 -15.18 16.35 0.95
N GLY A 121 -14.64 15.36 1.67
CA GLY A 121 -14.46 15.43 3.11
C GLY A 121 -13.02 15.31 3.61
N ASN A 122 -12.04 15.08 2.72
CA ASN A 122 -10.64 14.79 3.09
C ASN A 122 -10.52 13.61 4.08
N LYS A 123 -11.44 12.64 4.00
CA LYS A 123 -11.49 11.45 4.85
C LYS A 123 -10.84 10.27 4.17
N CYS A 124 -10.21 9.39 4.95
CA CYS A 124 -9.45 8.27 4.44
C CYS A 124 -10.34 7.05 4.21
N LEU A 125 -10.08 6.30 3.13
CA LEU A 125 -10.57 4.93 2.97
C LEU A 125 -9.91 4.05 4.03
N GLU A 126 -10.71 3.45 4.90
CA GLU A 126 -10.28 2.73 6.08
C GLU A 126 -10.87 1.31 6.09
N VAL A 127 -10.07 0.31 6.46
CA VAL A 127 -10.61 -0.95 6.97
C VAL A 127 -11.09 -0.72 8.40
N GLU A 128 -12.40 -0.81 8.61
CA GLU A 128 -13.08 -0.43 9.85
C GLU A 128 -12.41 -1.05 11.08
N ASN A 129 -12.10 -0.21 12.07
CA ASN A 129 -11.56 -0.61 13.38
C ASN A 129 -10.30 -1.49 13.30
N SER A 130 -9.50 -1.34 12.24
CA SER A 130 -8.33 -2.21 11.98
C SER A 130 -8.70 -3.70 11.91
N GLY A 131 -9.91 -4.04 11.46
CA GLY A 131 -10.39 -5.41 11.36
C GLY A 131 -9.45 -6.30 10.55
N THR A 132 -9.14 -7.48 11.09
CA THR A 132 -8.22 -8.47 10.48
C THR A 132 -8.95 -9.68 9.90
N LYS A 133 -10.21 -9.87 10.27
CA LYS A 133 -11.08 -10.92 9.72
C LYS A 133 -11.41 -10.60 8.26
N ALA A 134 -11.50 -11.63 7.43
CA ALA A 134 -12.00 -11.47 6.07
C ALA A 134 -13.46 -10.99 6.13
N GLY A 135 -13.80 -10.04 5.27
CA GLY A 135 -15.10 -9.37 5.25
C GLY A 135 -15.19 -8.16 6.17
N ALA A 136 -14.09 -7.73 6.80
CA ALA A 136 -14.07 -6.46 7.51
C ALA A 136 -14.50 -5.32 6.57
N ALA A 137 -15.40 -4.47 7.05
CA ALA A 137 -15.98 -3.40 6.24
C ALA A 137 -14.91 -2.38 5.83
N VAL A 138 -15.10 -1.79 4.66
CA VAL A 138 -14.30 -0.65 4.21
C VAL A 138 -15.19 0.60 4.18
N GLN A 139 -14.74 1.65 4.85
CA GLN A 139 -15.50 2.87 5.09
C GLN A 139 -14.65 4.12 4.85
N GLN A 140 -15.27 5.29 4.85
CA GLN A 140 -14.51 6.51 5.10
C GLN A 140 -14.42 6.79 6.60
N TRP A 141 -13.26 7.30 7.02
CA TRP A 141 -13.05 7.75 8.38
C TRP A 141 -12.09 8.94 8.43
N THR A 142 -12.17 9.73 9.49
CA THR A 142 -11.22 10.80 9.78
C THR A 142 -9.79 10.25 9.78
N CYS A 143 -8.93 10.83 8.93
CA CYS A 143 -7.56 10.37 8.78
C CYS A 143 -6.75 10.54 10.08
N SER A 144 -6.34 9.44 10.70
CA SER A 144 -5.46 9.40 11.89
C SER A 144 -4.02 8.98 11.56
N GLY A 145 -3.76 8.61 10.30
CA GLY A 145 -2.46 8.09 9.86
C GLY A 145 -2.21 6.62 10.23
N GLY A 146 -3.22 5.90 10.73
CA GLY A 146 -3.12 4.47 11.06
C GLY A 146 -2.83 3.56 9.86
N ALA A 147 -2.31 2.36 10.10
CA ALA A 147 -1.96 1.41 9.03
C ALA A 147 -3.18 0.86 8.28
N GLN A 148 -4.36 0.83 8.92
CA GLN A 148 -5.62 0.36 8.34
C GLN A 148 -6.26 1.32 7.32
N MET A 149 -5.75 2.55 7.24
CA MET A 149 -6.15 3.57 6.26
C MET A 149 -5.03 3.88 5.25
N ARG A 150 -3.96 3.08 5.28
CA ARG A 150 -2.88 3.12 4.29
C ARG A 150 -2.99 1.91 3.38
N TRP A 151 -2.83 2.14 2.09
CA TRP A 151 -3.00 1.15 1.05
C TRP A 151 -1.76 1.10 0.17
N GLN A 152 -1.26 -0.11 -0.10
CA GLN A 152 -0.29 -0.36 -1.16
C GLN A 152 -1.03 -0.64 -2.46
N ALA A 153 -0.65 0.06 -3.53
CA ALA A 153 -1.11 -0.24 -4.89
C ALA A 153 -0.11 -1.19 -5.56
N VAL A 154 -0.49 -2.45 -5.72
CA VAL A 154 0.35 -3.50 -6.30
C VAL A 154 -0.15 -3.82 -7.70
N LEU A 155 0.65 -3.53 -8.73
CA LEU A 155 0.34 -3.92 -10.11
C LEU A 155 0.43 -5.44 -10.24
N VAL A 156 -0.68 -6.09 -10.55
CA VAL A 156 -0.76 -7.56 -10.66
C VAL A 156 -1.12 -8.02 -12.08
N ASP A 157 -1.69 -7.14 -12.91
CA ASP A 157 -1.93 -7.38 -14.33
C ASP A 157 -1.40 -6.19 -15.15
N PRO A 158 -0.16 -6.26 -15.65
CA PRO A 158 0.42 -5.20 -16.46
C PRO A 158 -0.29 -4.95 -17.79
N ALA A 159 -0.91 -5.98 -18.39
CA ALA A 159 -1.56 -5.88 -19.69
C ALA A 159 -2.86 -5.07 -19.60
N ARG A 160 -3.68 -5.34 -18.57
CA ARG A 160 -4.92 -4.62 -18.30
C ARG A 160 -4.71 -3.39 -17.40
N LYS A 161 -3.49 -3.17 -16.91
CA LYS A 161 -3.10 -2.12 -15.95
C LYS A 161 -3.92 -2.18 -14.67
N LEU A 162 -4.08 -3.37 -14.09
CA LEU A 162 -4.88 -3.60 -12.90
C LEU A 162 -4.03 -3.75 -11.64
N PHE A 163 -4.49 -3.08 -10.59
CA PHE A 163 -3.86 -3.05 -9.28
C PHE A 163 -4.71 -3.78 -8.26
N GLN A 164 -4.06 -4.44 -7.31
CA GLN A 164 -4.63 -4.72 -6.01
C GLN A 164 -4.35 -3.55 -5.08
N LEU A 165 -5.36 -3.13 -4.30
CA LEU A 165 -5.18 -2.20 -3.20
C LEU A 165 -5.13 -3.00 -1.90
N ARG A 166 -3.96 -3.10 -1.28
CA ARG A 166 -3.71 -3.92 -0.09
C ARG A 166 -3.57 -3.04 1.15
N PRO A 167 -4.39 -3.20 2.20
CA PRO A 167 -4.29 -2.37 3.39
C PRO A 167 -3.05 -2.78 4.20
N THR A 168 -2.26 -1.81 4.65
CA THR A 168 -0.90 -2.10 5.17
C THR A 168 -0.87 -2.75 6.56
N HIS A 169 -1.99 -2.79 7.29
CA HIS A 169 -2.07 -3.47 8.58
C HIS A 169 -2.25 -4.99 8.47
N THR A 170 -2.43 -5.53 7.26
CA THR A 170 -2.60 -6.96 7.00
C THR A 170 -1.81 -7.40 5.76
N GLN A 171 -1.32 -8.64 5.72
CA GLN A 171 -0.41 -9.09 4.67
C GLN A 171 -1.11 -9.75 3.47
N ASP A 172 -2.34 -10.26 3.65
CA ASP A 172 -3.07 -11.05 2.64
C ASP A 172 -4.48 -10.52 2.38
N ARG A 173 -4.67 -9.20 2.45
CA ARG A 173 -5.98 -8.59 2.19
C ARG A 173 -5.94 -7.63 1.02
N CYS A 174 -7.06 -7.58 0.32
CA CYS A 174 -7.29 -6.74 -0.84
C CYS A 174 -8.63 -6.01 -0.68
N LEU A 175 -8.72 -4.79 -1.19
CA LEU A 175 -9.99 -4.10 -1.39
C LEU A 175 -10.84 -4.90 -2.39
N ASP A 176 -12.01 -5.33 -1.95
CA ASP A 176 -12.86 -6.32 -2.62
C ASP A 176 -14.30 -5.81 -2.68
N ILE A 177 -14.99 -6.04 -3.80
CA ILE A 177 -16.44 -5.86 -3.89
C ILE A 177 -17.15 -7.14 -3.46
N VAL A 178 -18.00 -7.02 -2.43
CA VAL A 178 -18.68 -8.15 -1.78
C VAL A 178 -19.30 -9.09 -2.81
N SER A 179 -18.90 -10.36 -2.75
CA SER A 179 -19.41 -11.45 -3.60
C SER A 179 -19.27 -11.22 -5.10
N ALA A 180 -18.37 -10.33 -5.55
CA ALA A 180 -18.21 -9.95 -6.96
C ALA A 180 -19.51 -9.48 -7.64
N LYS A 181 -20.49 -9.05 -6.85
CA LYS A 181 -21.76 -8.51 -7.33
C LYS A 181 -21.53 -7.26 -8.16
N THR A 182 -22.42 -6.98 -9.10
CA THR A 182 -22.23 -5.92 -10.11
C THR A 182 -23.25 -4.78 -9.99
N GLU A 183 -24.19 -4.88 -9.04
CA GLU A 183 -25.20 -3.87 -8.78
C GLU A 183 -24.59 -2.60 -8.14
N ASN A 184 -25.23 -1.45 -8.40
CA ASN A 184 -24.92 -0.22 -7.69
C ASN A 184 -25.17 -0.40 -6.19
N GLY A 185 -24.30 0.16 -5.35
CA GLY A 185 -24.44 0.16 -3.90
C GLY A 185 -23.88 -1.07 -3.18
N VAL A 186 -23.34 -2.06 -3.91
CA VAL A 186 -22.61 -3.18 -3.30
C VAL A 186 -21.38 -2.63 -2.58
N LYS A 187 -21.22 -3.04 -1.33
CA LYS A 187 -20.16 -2.51 -0.45
C LYS A 187 -18.80 -3.09 -0.78
N ALA A 188 -17.78 -2.30 -0.48
CA ALA A 188 -16.41 -2.77 -0.44
C ALA A 188 -16.10 -3.41 0.92
N GLN A 189 -15.21 -4.39 0.90
CA GLN A 189 -14.73 -5.11 2.07
C GLN A 189 -13.22 -5.39 1.94
N SER A 190 -12.61 -5.80 3.03
CA SER A 190 -11.27 -6.37 3.08
C SER A 190 -11.37 -7.89 3.00
N TRP A 191 -10.89 -8.49 1.90
CA TRP A 191 -10.98 -9.94 1.69
C TRP A 191 -9.63 -10.56 1.36
N TYR A 192 -9.50 -11.89 1.52
CA TYR A 192 -8.30 -12.62 1.09
C TYR A 192 -8.00 -12.29 -0.37
N CYS A 193 -6.77 -11.86 -0.65
CA CYS A 193 -6.35 -11.63 -2.02
C CYS A 193 -6.45 -12.93 -2.82
N ASN A 194 -7.33 -12.96 -3.81
CA ASN A 194 -7.63 -14.14 -4.64
C ASN A 194 -7.53 -13.85 -6.15
N GLN A 195 -7.08 -12.65 -6.52
CA GLN A 195 -6.91 -12.18 -7.91
C GLN A 195 -8.18 -12.21 -8.78
N SER A 196 -9.36 -12.38 -8.18
CA SER A 196 -10.61 -12.19 -8.91
C SER A 196 -10.76 -10.74 -9.37
N ASP A 197 -11.46 -10.51 -10.48
CA ASP A 197 -11.71 -9.16 -11.02
C ASP A 197 -12.46 -8.24 -10.03
N ALA A 198 -13.08 -8.78 -8.97
CA ALA A 198 -13.71 -8.01 -7.89
C ALA A 198 -12.71 -7.35 -6.93
N GLN A 199 -11.42 -7.71 -7.03
CA GLN A 199 -10.32 -7.17 -6.23
C GLN A 199 -9.30 -6.38 -7.06
N LEU A 200 -9.55 -6.28 -8.37
CA LEU A 200 -8.66 -5.65 -9.33
C LEU A 200 -9.22 -4.29 -9.73
N TRP A 201 -8.38 -3.27 -9.64
CA TRP A 201 -8.78 -1.88 -9.79
C TRP A 201 -7.96 -1.19 -10.88
N GLN A 202 -8.63 -0.54 -11.82
CA GLN A 202 -8.02 0.50 -12.64
C GLN A 202 -7.96 1.80 -11.83
N ILE A 203 -6.76 2.36 -11.71
CA ILE A 203 -6.53 3.67 -11.10
C ILE A 203 -6.53 4.70 -12.23
N LYS A 204 -7.64 5.43 -12.39
CA LYS A 204 -7.83 6.37 -13.51
C LYS A 204 -7.62 7.81 -13.05
N PRO A 205 -6.63 8.54 -13.58
CA PRO A 205 -6.47 9.96 -13.28
C PRO A 205 -7.73 10.76 -13.68
N VAL A 206 -8.20 11.60 -12.78
CA VAL A 206 -9.21 12.62 -13.07
C VAL A 206 -8.47 13.82 -13.65
N LYS A 207 -8.86 14.26 -14.85
CA LYS A 207 -8.26 15.46 -15.45
C LYS A 207 -8.64 16.68 -14.62
N ALA A 208 -7.66 17.52 -14.30
CA ALA A 208 -7.94 18.86 -13.78
C ALA A 208 -8.76 19.61 -14.83
N LYS A 209 -9.87 20.23 -14.41
CA LYS A 209 -10.63 21.17 -15.24
C LYS A 209 -9.92 22.51 -15.28
#